data_AF-A0A925Q4M8-F1
#
_entry.id   AF-A0A925Q4M8-F1
#
_cell.length_a   1.000
_cell.length_b   1.000
_cell.length_c   1.000
_cell.angle_alpha   90.00
_cell.angle_beta   90.00
_cell.angle_gamma   90.00
#
_symmetry.space_group_name_H-M   'P 1'
#
loop_
_entity.id
_entity.type
_entity.pdbx_description
1 polymer ?
#
loop_
_entity_poly.entity_id
_entity_poly.type
_entity_poly.pdbx_seq_one_letter_code
_entity_poly.pdbx_strand_id
1 'polypeptide(L)'
;MHSSRRLAWILLSVGVIASVVALFGPAERWGGVDIGATGAAVFVGALLSGIGLFSTQAEAVFPEDMSVAERRAWVGLVFIGIILLSFVRHLSVLWADGIVPVSPDRFLDRNFVQRLFVMIVIWSVISHLIGRSAGGIEKDERDLRLRHGADRVGDWAFTLIVIGCIGVLASVPAIFLEWWLEPIVLANVLIGLLIVKSFVEHVALTIVYRVGRA
;
A
#
# COMPACT_ATOMS: atom_id res chain seq x y z
N MET A 1 -31.18 -2.61 4.87
CA MET A 1 -29.76 -2.55 5.27
C MET A 1 -28.89 -3.68 4.71
N HIS A 2 -29.36 -4.93 4.57
CA HIS A 2 -28.51 -6.03 4.05
C HIS A 2 -28.05 -5.89 2.58
N SER A 3 -28.85 -5.27 1.71
CA SER A 3 -28.52 -5.12 0.28
C SER A 3 -27.32 -4.20 0.04
N SER A 4 -27.28 -3.05 0.71
CA SER A 4 -26.22 -2.04 0.55
C SER A 4 -24.88 -2.50 1.12
N ARG A 5 -24.90 -3.24 2.23
CA ARG A 5 -23.72 -3.92 2.78
C ARG A 5 -23.14 -4.93 1.78
N ARG A 6 -23.96 -5.80 1.20
CA ARG A 6 -23.51 -6.76 0.18
C ARG A 6 -22.89 -6.06 -1.03
N LEU A 7 -23.52 -4.99 -1.51
CA LEU A 7 -23.03 -4.22 -2.66
C LEU A 7 -21.67 -3.56 -2.36
N ALA A 8 -21.49 -2.99 -1.16
CA ALA A 8 -20.21 -2.39 -0.76
C ALA A 8 -19.07 -3.43 -0.67
N TRP A 9 -19.35 -4.61 -0.12
CA TRP A 9 -18.37 -5.71 -0.09
C TRP A 9 -18.05 -6.22 -1.50
N ILE A 10 -19.04 -6.37 -2.38
CA ILE A 10 -18.81 -6.75 -3.78
C ILE A 10 -17.92 -5.71 -4.47
N LEU A 11 -18.20 -4.42 -4.32
CA LEU A 11 -17.41 -3.37 -4.95
C LEU A 11 -16.00 -3.26 -4.39
N LEU A 12 -15.80 -3.49 -3.09
CA LEU A 12 -14.48 -3.61 -2.49
C LEU A 12 -13.73 -4.82 -3.02
N SER A 13 -14.36 -5.99 -3.06
CA SER A 13 -13.76 -7.20 -3.62
C SER A 13 -13.40 -7.01 -5.09
N VAL A 14 -14.29 -6.43 -5.90
CA VAL A 14 -14.03 -6.10 -7.31
C VAL A 14 -12.92 -5.08 -7.43
N GLY A 15 -12.85 -4.06 -6.57
CA GLY A 15 -11.78 -3.07 -6.56
C GLY A 15 -10.42 -3.66 -6.18
N VAL A 16 -10.38 -4.57 -5.19
CA VAL A 16 -9.17 -5.31 -4.81
C VAL A 16 -8.73 -6.23 -5.94
N ILE A 17 -9.65 -6.99 -6.54
CA ILE A 17 -9.34 -7.87 -7.67
C ILE A 17 -8.87 -7.04 -8.86
N ALA A 18 -9.51 -5.92 -9.16
CA ALA A 18 -9.15 -5.06 -10.28
C ALA A 18 -7.83 -4.33 -10.05
N SER A 19 -7.50 -3.91 -8.82
CA SER A 19 -6.16 -3.42 -8.51
C SER A 19 -5.13 -4.53 -8.67
N VAL A 20 -5.44 -5.75 -8.24
CA VAL A 20 -4.55 -6.90 -8.49
C VAL A 20 -4.39 -7.13 -10.00
N VAL A 21 -5.45 -7.07 -10.80
CA VAL A 21 -5.35 -7.25 -12.26
C VAL A 21 -4.64 -6.08 -12.94
N ALA A 22 -4.86 -4.84 -12.49
CA ALA A 22 -4.18 -3.65 -13.03
C ALA A 22 -2.67 -3.67 -12.71
N LEU A 23 -2.33 -4.07 -11.49
CA LEU A 23 -0.95 -4.07 -10.99
C LEU A 23 -0.19 -5.31 -11.45
N PHE A 24 -0.85 -6.48 -11.47
CA PHE A 24 -0.24 -7.79 -11.67
C PHE A 24 -0.66 -8.49 -12.97
N GLY A 25 -1.59 -7.94 -13.74
CA GLY A 25 -2.02 -8.50 -15.02
C GLY A 25 -0.87 -8.58 -16.03
N PRO A 26 -0.87 -9.57 -16.94
CA PRO A 26 0.05 -9.59 -18.07
C PRO A 26 -0.09 -8.30 -18.89
N ALA A 27 1.03 -7.75 -19.37
CA ALA A 27 1.00 -6.69 -20.38
C ALA A 27 0.54 -7.22 -21.76
N GLU A 28 0.49 -8.55 -21.90
CA GLU A 28 0.03 -9.22 -23.10
C GLU A 28 -1.48 -9.11 -23.25
N ARG A 29 -1.91 -8.84 -24.50
CA ARG A 29 -3.30 -8.81 -24.87
C ARG A 29 -3.86 -10.22 -24.89
N TRP A 30 -4.76 -10.55 -23.96
CA TRP A 30 -5.48 -11.81 -24.02
C TRP A 30 -6.70 -11.64 -24.92
N GLY A 31 -6.74 -12.36 -26.04
CA GLY A 31 -7.81 -12.23 -27.04
C GLY A 31 -7.94 -10.84 -27.66
N GLY A 32 -6.85 -10.06 -27.72
CA GLY A 32 -6.86 -8.69 -28.23
C GLY A 32 -7.21 -7.61 -27.19
N VAL A 33 -7.59 -8.00 -25.97
CA VAL A 33 -7.92 -7.10 -24.87
C VAL A 33 -6.69 -6.84 -24.01
N ASP A 34 -6.35 -5.57 -23.81
CA ASP A 34 -5.30 -5.15 -22.88
C ASP A 34 -5.78 -5.35 -21.44
N ILE A 35 -5.29 -6.40 -20.78
CA ILE A 35 -5.68 -6.77 -19.42
C ILE A 35 -5.24 -5.67 -18.44
N GLY A 36 -4.10 -5.03 -18.67
CA GLY A 36 -3.59 -3.95 -17.82
C GLY A 36 -4.50 -2.73 -17.86
N ALA A 37 -4.87 -2.28 -19.06
CA ALA A 37 -5.79 -1.14 -19.23
C ALA A 37 -7.20 -1.47 -18.73
N THR A 38 -7.68 -2.69 -18.96
CA THR A 38 -8.99 -3.15 -18.48
C THR A 38 -9.02 -3.23 -16.95
N GLY A 39 -7.99 -3.81 -16.34
CA GLY A 39 -7.82 -3.84 -14.89
C GLY A 39 -7.79 -2.44 -14.30
N ALA A 40 -7.06 -1.51 -14.92
CA ALA A 40 -7.00 -0.11 -14.49
C ALA A 40 -8.38 0.57 -14.59
N ALA A 41 -9.12 0.36 -15.68
CA ALA A 41 -10.46 0.90 -15.84
C ALA A 41 -11.46 0.34 -14.81
N VAL A 42 -11.43 -0.97 -14.56
CA VAL A 42 -12.28 -1.60 -13.53
C VAL A 42 -11.87 -1.11 -12.14
N PHE A 43 -10.58 -0.92 -11.88
CA PHE A 43 -10.10 -0.38 -10.62
C PHE A 43 -10.59 1.05 -10.39
N VAL A 44 -10.47 1.93 -11.39
CA VAL A 44 -11.00 3.30 -11.33
C VAL A 44 -12.52 3.30 -11.15
N GLY A 45 -13.24 2.42 -11.87
CA GLY A 45 -14.69 2.28 -11.72
C GLY A 45 -15.10 1.82 -10.31
N ALA A 46 -14.43 0.80 -9.78
CA ALA A 46 -14.65 0.29 -8.43
C ALA A 46 -14.29 1.34 -7.37
N LEU A 47 -13.24 2.12 -7.61
CA LEU A 47 -12.85 3.25 -6.77
C LEU A 47 -13.92 4.33 -6.74
N LEU A 48 -14.36 4.84 -7.90
CA LEU A 48 -15.36 5.89 -7.98
C LEU A 48 -16.68 5.44 -7.35
N SER A 49 -17.07 4.19 -7.61
CA SER A 49 -18.25 3.57 -6.97
C SER A 49 -18.07 3.45 -5.46
N GLY A 50 -16.86 3.06 -5.02
CA GLY A 50 -16.47 3.01 -3.62
C GLY A 50 -16.52 4.37 -2.94
N ILE A 51 -16.04 5.43 -3.59
CA ILE A 51 -16.14 6.81 -3.10
C ILE A 51 -17.60 7.21 -2.90
N GLY A 52 -18.48 6.92 -3.88
CA GLY A 52 -19.92 7.15 -3.77
C GLY A 52 -20.56 6.41 -2.60
N LEU A 53 -20.17 5.14 -2.37
CA LEU A 53 -20.67 4.35 -1.24
C LEU A 53 -20.10 4.78 0.10
N PHE A 54 -18.79 5.04 0.21
CA PHE A 54 -18.18 5.49 1.46
C PHE A 54 -18.68 6.87 1.89
N SER A 55 -18.97 7.75 0.93
CA SER A 55 -19.52 9.08 1.22
C SER A 55 -20.97 9.04 1.74
N THR A 56 -21.72 7.97 1.46
CA THR A 56 -23.15 7.88 1.81
C THR A 56 -23.46 6.77 2.82
N GLN A 57 -22.61 5.75 2.95
CA GLN A 57 -22.87 4.51 3.67
C GLN A 57 -21.58 3.90 4.26
N ALA A 58 -20.72 4.70 4.88
CA ALA A 58 -19.48 4.21 5.50
C ALA A 58 -19.71 3.08 6.53
N GLU A 59 -20.85 3.11 7.23
CA GLU A 59 -21.30 2.12 8.21
C GLU A 59 -21.67 0.76 7.58
N ALA A 60 -21.90 0.70 6.27
CA ALA A 60 -22.17 -0.56 5.58
C ALA A 60 -20.90 -1.42 5.43
N VAL A 61 -19.71 -0.80 5.47
CA VAL A 61 -18.43 -1.49 5.29
C VAL A 61 -17.79 -1.86 6.61
N PHE A 62 -17.78 -0.94 7.57
CA PHE A 62 -17.14 -1.13 8.86
C PHE A 62 -18.18 -1.41 9.95
N PRO A 63 -17.88 -2.29 10.92
CA PRO A 63 -18.71 -2.45 12.12
C PRO A 63 -18.96 -1.11 12.82
N GLU A 64 -20.17 -0.92 13.36
CA GLU A 64 -20.58 0.33 14.02
C GLU A 64 -19.71 0.66 15.25
N ASP A 65 -19.22 -0.36 15.93
CA ASP A 65 -18.32 -0.27 17.09
C ASP A 65 -16.85 0.02 16.71
N MET A 66 -16.53 0.10 15.42
CA MET A 66 -15.18 0.40 14.94
C MET A 66 -14.89 1.89 14.95
N SER A 67 -13.89 2.29 15.75
CA SER A 67 -13.42 3.68 15.79
C SER A 67 -12.87 4.12 14.44
N VAL A 68 -12.92 5.43 14.17
CA VAL A 68 -12.40 6.02 12.92
C VAL A 68 -10.93 5.69 12.71
N ALA A 69 -10.15 5.73 13.80
CA ALA A 69 -8.73 5.44 13.75
C ALA A 69 -8.46 3.98 13.37
N GLU A 70 -9.27 3.05 13.88
CA GLU A 70 -9.18 1.64 13.51
C GLU A 70 -9.60 1.40 12.05
N ARG A 71 -10.70 2.02 11.59
CA ARG A 71 -11.11 1.94 10.17
C ARG A 71 -9.98 2.39 9.25
N ARG A 72 -9.31 3.51 9.59
CA ARG A 72 -8.15 4.01 8.86
C ARG A 72 -6.95 3.07 8.91
N ALA A 73 -6.69 2.43 10.05
CA ALA A 73 -5.60 1.46 10.19
C ALA A 73 -5.79 0.25 9.26
N TRP A 74 -7.00 -0.32 9.22
CA TRP A 74 -7.32 -1.44 8.32
C TRP A 74 -7.20 -1.08 6.84
N VAL A 75 -7.76 0.07 6.44
CA VAL A 75 -7.66 0.52 5.04
C VAL A 75 -6.21 0.80 4.68
N GLY A 76 -5.46 1.47 5.56
CA GLY A 76 -4.04 1.77 5.34
C GLY A 76 -3.22 0.49 5.22
N LEU A 77 -3.50 -0.53 6.04
CA LEU A 77 -2.85 -1.83 5.96
C LEU A 77 -3.06 -2.50 4.59
N VAL A 78 -4.30 -2.59 4.12
CA VAL A 78 -4.62 -3.16 2.80
C VAL A 78 -3.91 -2.38 1.71
N PHE A 79 -3.95 -1.04 1.80
CA PHE A 79 -3.41 -0.15 0.81
C PHE A 79 -1.88 -0.25 0.68
N ILE A 80 -1.18 -0.15 1.81
CA ILE A 80 0.28 -0.29 1.86
C ILE A 80 0.68 -1.71 1.50
N GLY A 81 -0.11 -2.72 1.85
CA GLY A 81 0.11 -4.10 1.41
C GLY A 81 0.10 -4.23 -0.12
N ILE A 82 -0.85 -3.58 -0.80
CA ILE A 82 -0.89 -3.55 -2.27
C ILE A 82 0.36 -2.86 -2.85
N ILE A 83 0.77 -1.72 -2.27
CA ILE A 83 1.98 -1.00 -2.68
C ILE A 83 3.22 -1.87 -2.48
N LEU A 84 3.34 -2.54 -1.32
CA LEU A 84 4.46 -3.43 -1.01
C LEU A 84 4.52 -4.59 -1.98
N LEU A 85 3.41 -5.26 -2.27
CA LEU A 85 3.36 -6.34 -3.25
C LEU A 85 3.74 -5.85 -4.66
N SER A 86 3.29 -4.66 -5.05
CA SER A 86 3.66 -4.06 -6.34
C SER A 86 5.16 -3.76 -6.40
N PHE A 87 5.75 -3.27 -5.30
CA PHE A 87 7.18 -2.98 -5.21
C PHE A 87 8.02 -4.26 -5.23
N VAL A 88 7.63 -5.29 -4.48
CA VAL A 88 8.29 -6.61 -4.49
C VAL A 88 8.27 -7.22 -5.90
N ARG A 89 7.14 -7.11 -6.61
CA ARG A 89 7.07 -7.54 -8.01
C ARG A 89 8.01 -6.75 -8.91
N HIS A 90 8.05 -5.42 -8.78
CA HIS A 90 8.98 -4.57 -9.54
C HIS A 90 10.43 -5.04 -9.32
N LEU A 91 10.82 -5.28 -8.07
CA LEU A 91 12.14 -5.84 -7.75
C LEU A 91 12.34 -7.23 -8.36
N SER A 92 11.35 -8.13 -8.30
CA SER A 92 11.49 -9.50 -8.84
C SER A 92 11.74 -9.53 -10.35
N VAL A 93 11.14 -8.60 -11.10
CA VAL A 93 11.38 -8.46 -12.54
C VAL A 93 12.82 -8.01 -12.80
N LEU A 94 13.30 -7.03 -12.04
CA LEU A 94 14.69 -6.56 -12.12
C LEU A 94 15.69 -7.67 -11.79
N TRP A 95 15.38 -8.54 -10.83
CA TRP A 95 16.23 -9.68 -10.47
C TRP A 95 16.26 -10.76 -11.56
N ALA A 96 15.14 -10.99 -12.25
CA ALA A 96 15.06 -11.99 -13.32
C ALA A 96 15.89 -11.61 -14.57
N ASP A 97 16.09 -10.31 -14.81
CA ASP A 97 16.89 -9.78 -15.91
C ASP A 97 18.42 -9.79 -15.66
N GLY A 98 18.87 -10.29 -14.50
CA GLY A 98 20.28 -10.45 -14.13
C GLY A 98 20.74 -9.48 -13.03
N ILE A 99 21.73 -9.91 -12.23
CA ILE A 99 22.06 -9.32 -10.92
C ILE A 99 22.54 -7.86 -11.01
N VAL A 100 23.30 -7.44 -12.04
CA VAL A 100 23.73 -6.05 -12.34
C VAL A 100 24.37 -6.02 -13.76
N PRO A 101 24.26 -4.98 -14.63
CA PRO A 101 23.38 -3.82 -14.61
C PRO A 101 22.46 -3.78 -15.86
N VAL A 102 21.15 -3.84 -15.62
CA VAL A 102 20.21 -3.06 -16.43
C VAL A 102 20.57 -1.58 -16.20
N SER A 103 20.52 -0.72 -17.23
CA SER A 103 20.88 0.68 -17.05
C SER A 103 20.08 1.29 -15.88
N PRO A 104 20.73 2.01 -14.95
CA PRO A 104 20.10 2.56 -13.73
C PRO A 104 18.82 3.34 -14.00
N ASP A 105 18.72 3.93 -15.18
CA ASP A 105 17.54 4.60 -15.72
C ASP A 105 16.29 3.71 -15.80
N ARG A 106 16.44 2.38 -15.95
CA ARG A 106 15.30 1.44 -15.97
C ARG A 106 14.78 1.07 -14.59
N PHE A 107 15.51 1.41 -13.52
CA PHE A 107 15.04 1.18 -12.15
C PHE A 107 13.78 2.02 -11.85
N LEU A 108 13.65 3.17 -12.51
CA LEU A 108 12.55 4.12 -12.34
C LEU A 108 11.54 3.95 -13.49
N ASP A 109 10.75 2.88 -13.45
CA ASP A 109 9.66 2.70 -14.39
C ASP A 109 8.60 3.79 -14.19
N ARG A 110 8.38 4.61 -15.22
CA ARG A 110 7.34 5.64 -15.24
C ARG A 110 5.97 5.08 -14.87
N ASN A 111 5.68 3.85 -15.28
CA ASN A 111 4.41 3.19 -14.96
C ASN A 111 4.28 2.91 -13.46
N PHE A 112 5.36 2.47 -12.81
CA PHE A 112 5.38 2.26 -11.36
C PHE A 112 5.12 3.57 -10.61
N VAL A 113 5.83 4.65 -10.97
CA VAL A 113 5.65 5.97 -10.34
C VAL A 113 4.22 6.50 -10.53
N GLN A 114 3.66 6.38 -11.73
CA GLN A 114 2.28 6.80 -12.01
C GLN A 114 1.27 5.98 -11.19
N ARG A 115 1.44 4.66 -11.12
CA ARG A 115 0.58 3.77 -10.31
C ARG A 115 0.66 4.14 -8.83
N LEU A 116 1.87 4.40 -8.31
CA LEU A 116 2.10 4.82 -6.93
C LEU A 116 1.46 6.19 -6.64
N PHE A 117 1.58 7.15 -7.57
CA PHE A 117 0.94 8.46 -7.45
C PHE A 117 -0.59 8.36 -7.42
N VAL A 118 -1.18 7.64 -8.37
CA VAL A 118 -2.64 7.38 -8.40
C VAL A 118 -3.09 6.73 -7.10
N MET A 119 -2.30 5.78 -6.59
CA MET A 119 -2.54 5.19 -5.28
C MET A 119 -2.56 6.24 -4.16
N ILE A 120 -1.53 7.08 -4.04
CA ILE A 120 -1.48 8.10 -2.98
C ILE A 120 -2.71 9.03 -3.03
N VAL A 121 -3.13 9.45 -4.23
CA VAL A 121 -4.33 10.26 -4.42
C VAL A 121 -5.57 9.54 -3.90
N ILE A 122 -5.73 8.27 -4.28
CA ILE A 122 -6.85 7.42 -3.85
C ILE A 122 -6.90 7.27 -2.34
N TRP A 123 -5.77 6.98 -1.72
CA TRP A 123 -5.66 6.88 -0.27
C TRP A 123 -6.07 8.18 0.42
N SER A 124 -5.60 9.32 -0.09
CA SER A 124 -5.94 10.64 0.45
C SER A 124 -7.45 10.87 0.42
N VAL A 125 -8.11 10.56 -0.70
CA VAL A 125 -9.56 10.68 -0.84
C VAL A 125 -10.30 9.77 0.14
N ILE A 126 -9.95 8.48 0.20
CA ILE A 126 -10.61 7.52 1.10
C ILE A 126 -10.41 7.91 2.57
N SER A 127 -9.19 8.30 2.95
CA SER A 127 -8.86 8.75 4.31
C SER A 127 -9.66 9.98 4.74
N HIS A 128 -9.90 10.90 3.80
CA HIS A 128 -10.73 12.07 4.03
C HIS A 128 -12.20 11.69 4.22
N LEU A 129 -12.74 10.80 3.37
CA LEU A 129 -14.13 10.34 3.45
C LEU A 129 -14.43 9.60 4.77
N ILE A 130 -13.52 8.72 5.21
CA ILE A 130 -13.66 8.02 6.50
C ILE A 130 -13.73 9.04 7.65
N GLY A 131 -12.93 10.11 7.59
CA GLY A 131 -12.92 11.16 8.61
C GLY A 131 -14.20 12.01 8.66
N ARG A 132 -14.90 12.16 7.53
CA ARG A 132 -16.14 12.94 7.46
C ARG A 132 -17.36 12.18 7.96
N SER A 133 -17.37 10.85 7.79
CA SER A 133 -18.53 10.01 8.11
C SER A 133 -18.80 9.80 9.59
N ALA A 134 -17.78 9.93 10.44
CA ALA A 134 -17.91 9.84 11.88
C ALA A 134 -17.96 11.26 12.44
N GLY A 135 -19.14 11.68 12.91
CA GLY A 135 -19.34 13.00 13.48
C GLY A 135 -18.33 13.30 14.58
N GLY A 136 -17.31 14.08 14.26
CA GLY A 136 -16.61 15.04 15.12
C GLY A 136 -16.02 14.57 16.45
N ILE A 137 -15.94 13.28 16.78
CA ILE A 137 -15.24 12.88 18.01
C ILE A 137 -13.74 12.99 17.74
N GLU A 138 -13.20 14.05 18.32
CA GLU A 138 -11.80 14.44 18.35
C GLU A 138 -10.92 13.27 18.80
N LYS A 139 -9.71 13.17 18.26
CA LYS A 139 -8.78 12.05 18.51
C LYS A 139 -8.63 11.84 20.02
N ASP A 140 -9.17 10.73 20.52
CA ASP A 140 -8.99 10.31 21.91
C ASP A 140 -7.48 10.22 22.19
N GLU A 141 -7.03 10.69 23.37
CA GLU A 141 -5.65 10.53 23.83
C GLU A 141 -5.19 9.06 23.78
N ARG A 142 -6.14 8.13 23.90
CA ARG A 142 -5.91 6.71 23.64
C ARG A 142 -5.36 6.47 22.23
N ASP A 143 -6.02 6.98 21.19
CA ASP A 143 -5.61 6.76 19.78
C ASP A 143 -4.23 7.34 19.47
N LEU A 144 -3.90 8.48 20.08
CA LEU A 144 -2.56 9.07 19.94
C LEU A 144 -1.48 8.17 20.56
N ARG A 145 -1.75 7.60 21.74
CA ARG A 145 -0.83 6.66 22.39
C ARG A 145 -0.63 5.38 21.57
N LEU A 146 -1.71 4.84 20.98
CA LEU A 146 -1.61 3.66 20.12
C LEU A 146 -0.79 3.94 18.86
N ARG A 147 -0.95 5.13 18.26
CA ARG A 147 -0.13 5.60 17.13
C ARG A 147 1.34 5.68 17.48
N HIS A 148 1.70 6.39 18.55
CA HIS A 148 3.09 6.47 18.98
C HIS A 148 3.70 5.10 19.30
N GLY A 149 2.91 4.17 19.84
CA GLY A 149 3.33 2.80 20.08
C GLY A 149 3.67 2.06 18.78
N ALA A 150 2.80 2.17 17.77
CA ALA A 150 3.04 1.56 16.47
C ALA A 150 4.17 2.22 15.67
N ASP A 151 4.28 3.56 15.73
CA ASP A 151 5.39 4.32 15.12
C ASP A 151 6.73 3.81 15.66
N ARG A 152 6.81 3.57 16.98
CA ARG A 152 8.01 3.01 17.60
C ARG A 152 8.35 1.60 17.09
N VAL A 153 7.34 0.75 16.88
CA VAL A 153 7.54 -0.59 16.29
C VAL A 153 8.04 -0.47 14.85
N GLY A 154 7.48 0.46 14.08
CA GLY A 154 7.95 0.81 12.74
C GLY A 154 9.41 1.25 12.73
N ASP A 155 9.78 2.15 13.64
CA ASP A 155 11.15 2.65 13.78
C ASP A 155 12.14 1.52 14.10
N TRP A 156 11.81 0.64 15.06
CA TRP A 156 12.63 -0.53 15.37
C TRP A 156 12.81 -1.47 14.17
N ALA A 157 11.72 -1.77 13.46
CA ALA A 157 11.78 -2.61 12.27
C ALA A 157 12.63 -1.96 11.17
N PHE A 158 12.45 -0.66 10.93
CA PHE A 158 13.25 0.10 9.97
C PHE A 158 14.74 0.07 10.32
N THR A 159 15.10 0.31 11.59
CA THR A 159 16.50 0.24 12.05
C THR A 159 17.10 -1.14 11.82
N LEU A 160 16.38 -2.22 12.15
CA LEU A 160 16.85 -3.59 11.94
C LEU A 160 17.06 -3.91 10.46
N ILE A 161 16.13 -3.47 9.60
CA ILE A 161 16.26 -3.68 8.15
C ILE A 161 17.45 -2.89 7.60
N VAL A 162 17.64 -1.64 8.02
CA VAL A 162 18.80 -0.82 7.60
C VAL A 162 20.12 -1.48 8.02
N ILE A 163 20.22 -1.98 9.26
CA ILE A 163 21.40 -2.74 9.71
C ILE A 163 21.62 -3.97 8.83
N GLY A 164 20.55 -4.71 8.51
CA GLY A 164 20.59 -5.84 7.59
C GLY A 164 21.09 -5.44 6.20
N CYS A 165 20.58 -4.35 5.63
CA CYS A 165 21.01 -3.81 4.34
C CYS A 165 22.49 -3.44 4.35
N ILE A 166 22.98 -2.78 5.41
CA ILE A 166 24.41 -2.45 5.56
C ILE A 166 25.24 -3.74 5.62
N GLY A 167 24.80 -4.75 6.37
CA GLY A 167 25.46 -6.05 6.44
C GLY A 167 25.53 -6.76 5.08
N VAL A 168 24.44 -6.73 4.32
CA VAL A 168 24.41 -7.26 2.94
C VAL A 168 25.36 -6.47 2.05
N LEU A 169 25.30 -5.14 2.05
CA LEU A 169 26.16 -4.28 1.22
C LEU A 169 27.65 -4.48 1.54
N ALA A 170 28.00 -4.69 2.81
CA ALA A 170 29.36 -4.97 3.25
C ALA A 170 29.92 -6.31 2.72
N SER A 171 29.03 -7.25 2.35
CA SER A 171 29.41 -8.53 1.75
C SER A 171 29.47 -8.50 0.21
N VAL A 172 28.98 -7.43 -0.43
CA VAL A 172 28.94 -7.28 -1.88
C VAL A 172 30.37 -6.98 -2.42
N PRO A 173 30.81 -7.64 -3.49
CA PRO A 173 32.11 -7.32 -4.11
C PRO A 173 32.21 -5.86 -4.56
N ALA A 174 33.38 -5.24 -4.36
CA ALA A 174 33.60 -3.82 -4.63
C ALA A 174 33.21 -3.37 -6.05
N ILE A 175 33.34 -4.26 -7.04
CA ILE A 175 32.97 -4.01 -8.44
C ILE A 175 31.47 -3.70 -8.63
N PHE A 176 30.60 -4.16 -7.73
CA PHE A 176 29.17 -3.88 -7.77
C PHE A 176 28.76 -2.73 -6.83
N LEU A 177 29.67 -2.25 -5.98
CA LEU A 177 29.35 -1.25 -4.97
C LEU A 177 29.03 0.11 -5.59
N GLU A 178 29.74 0.49 -6.66
CA GLU A 178 29.48 1.73 -7.41
C GLU A 178 28.04 1.77 -7.95
N TRP A 179 27.55 0.65 -8.45
CA TRP A 179 26.18 0.55 -8.95
C TRP A 179 25.13 0.69 -7.83
N TRP A 180 25.35 0.04 -6.68
CA TRP A 180 24.45 0.16 -5.52
C TRP A 180 24.41 1.55 -4.90
N LEU A 181 25.52 2.29 -5.01
CA LEU A 181 25.67 3.65 -4.49
C LEU A 181 25.13 4.71 -5.45
N GLU A 182 24.67 4.33 -6.65
CA GLU A 182 24.07 5.28 -7.55
C GLU A 182 22.82 5.92 -6.91
N PRO A 183 22.65 7.25 -7.02
CA PRO A 183 21.58 7.97 -6.35
C PRO A 183 20.18 7.41 -6.64
N ILE A 184 19.96 6.93 -7.87
CA ILE A 184 18.67 6.38 -8.29
C ILE A 184 18.37 5.03 -7.66
N VAL A 185 19.37 4.15 -7.54
CA VAL A 185 19.23 2.84 -6.88
C VAL A 185 18.99 3.06 -5.39
N LEU A 186 19.81 3.92 -4.77
CA LEU A 186 19.67 4.26 -3.35
C LEU A 186 18.30 4.86 -3.04
N ALA A 187 17.78 5.76 -3.87
CA ALA A 187 16.44 6.32 -3.71
C ALA A 187 15.36 5.23 -3.74
N ASN A 188 15.43 4.26 -4.67
CA ASN A 188 14.47 3.16 -4.74
C ASN A 188 14.57 2.23 -3.53
N VAL A 189 15.78 1.95 -3.05
CA VAL A 189 15.99 1.19 -1.81
C VAL A 189 15.35 1.92 -0.63
N LEU A 190 15.58 3.23 -0.49
CA LEU A 190 14.98 4.05 0.57
C LEU A 190 13.45 4.07 0.48
N ILE A 191 12.88 4.21 -0.72
CA ILE A 191 11.42 4.10 -0.93
C ILE A 191 10.92 2.73 -0.47
N GLY A 192 11.61 1.65 -0.84
CA GLY A 192 11.29 0.30 -0.39
C GLY A 192 11.30 0.16 1.14
N LEU A 193 12.33 0.68 1.79
CA LEU A 193 12.45 0.68 3.25
C LEU A 193 11.30 1.46 3.92
N LEU A 194 10.92 2.62 3.37
CA LEU A 194 9.80 3.41 3.86
C LEU A 194 8.47 2.67 3.69
N ILE A 195 8.26 1.97 2.57
CA ILE A 195 7.06 1.14 2.35
C ILE A 195 6.99 0.02 3.40
N VAL A 196 8.10 -0.70 3.64
CA VAL A 196 8.13 -1.80 4.63
C VAL A 196 7.91 -1.26 6.04
N LYS A 197 8.55 -0.15 6.41
CA LYS A 197 8.31 0.54 7.70
C LYS A 197 6.84 0.84 7.88
N SER A 198 6.24 1.52 6.89
CA SER A 198 4.83 1.91 6.95
C SER A 198 3.90 0.70 7.01
N PHE A 199 4.25 -0.40 6.34
CA PHE A 199 3.50 -1.65 6.42
C PHE A 199 3.53 -2.22 7.84
N VAL A 200 4.71 -2.31 8.45
CA VAL A 200 4.87 -2.82 9.83
C VAL A 200 4.11 -1.95 10.83
N GLU A 201 4.14 -0.63 10.70
CA GLU A 201 3.36 0.30 11.53
C GLU A 201 1.85 -0.01 11.44
N HIS A 202 1.33 -0.21 10.22
CA HIS A 202 -0.09 -0.50 10.03
C HIS A 202 -0.49 -1.90 10.51
N VAL A 203 0.40 -2.89 10.37
CA VAL A 203 0.21 -4.21 10.98
C VAL A 203 0.13 -4.08 12.50
N ALA A 204 1.08 -3.36 13.12
CA ALA A 204 1.12 -3.15 14.55
C ALA A 204 -0.13 -2.41 15.06
N LEU A 205 -0.52 -1.31 14.41
CA LEU A 205 -1.77 -0.59 14.70
C LEU A 205 -2.98 -1.53 14.68
N THR A 206 -3.12 -2.31 13.61
CA THR A 206 -4.26 -3.20 13.41
C THR A 206 -4.31 -4.30 14.48
N ILE A 207 -3.15 -4.88 14.84
CA ILE A 207 -3.06 -5.87 15.93
C ILE A 207 -3.45 -5.24 17.27
N VAL A 208 -2.93 -4.07 17.57
CA VAL A 208 -3.18 -3.37 18.85
C VAL A 208 -4.67 -3.00 18.99
N TYR A 209 -5.30 -2.49 17.93
CA TYR A 209 -6.74 -2.23 17.93
C TYR A 209 -7.56 -3.51 18.10
N ARG A 210 -7.16 -4.61 17.45
CA ARG A 210 -7.85 -5.90 17.56
C ARG A 210 -7.74 -6.50 18.95
N VAL A 211 -6.56 -6.46 19.56
CA VAL A 211 -6.33 -6.95 20.94
C VAL A 211 -7.05 -6.08 21.95
N GLY A 212 -7.03 -4.75 21.79
CA GLY A 212 -7.75 -3.83 22.67
C GLY A 212 -9.27 -3.87 22.58
N ARG A 213 -9.83 -4.70 21.69
CA ARG A 213 -11.27 -4.98 21.53
C ARG A 213 -11.71 -6.30 22.18
N ALA A 214 -10.77 -7.24 22.36
CA ALA A 214 -11.01 -8.56 22.94
C ALA A 214 -10.95 -8.48 24.47
#